data_AF-A0A8J5JWS1-F1
#
_entry.id   AF-A0A8J5JWS1-F1
#
_cell.length_a   1.000
_cell.length_b   1.000
_cell.length_c   1.000
_cell.angle_alpha   90.00
_cell.angle_beta   90.00
_cell.angle_gamma   90.00
#
_symmetry.space_group_name_H-M   'P 1'
#
loop_
_entity.id
_entity.type
_entity.pdbx_description
1 polymer ?
#
loop_
_entity_poly.entity_id
_entity_poly.type
_entity_poly.pdbx_seq_one_letter_code
_entity_poly.pdbx_strand_id
1 'polypeptide(L)'
;MGVRPPPKQDEGVTYMVSGSTPTLDNDAQANLAHATRISPATGDPPVQWLMDNYETAEGVSLPRSTLYNHYLRHCADHKLDPVNAASFGKLIRSVFLGLRTRRLGTRGNSKYHYYGIRVKPTSQLINVNDDGSPVSLRQQSSATNGKKGNQQQTQQQHQQQGNGIQNQQGKGVTSSMQKNSDTHYDSHTQVPAEASPQTLQNQQYLGDISQAVPIFGQVDFGTTPLPAGVTRSHLHTFTVLYKEHCETILEAVYTLQFSGVERLWRRFWTINNNNTVTNVAKSSSSEVSDDDDGDLASLLPSSVLQALLRAPPILEFMRNFDYQFYQNLVEVLIPDVLRSIPSSLTQAIRNFAKSLESWLSSAMFGCPSEVVNIKVTAVASLAQTLRRYTSLNHLAQAARAVLQNSSQISQMLADLNRVDFHNVQEQASWVCQCDVGLVDRLEEDFKSTLQQQNSLEQWAEWLQAVVSQVLRPHEGKVDFPKQARQFLLKWSFYSSMVIRDLTLRSAASFGSFHLIRLLYDEYMFYLVEHRVASSLGLTPIAVISQGLGGNKTDSSNYLAYNGDSTANHRSEDGILPAFKRLKYETT
;
A
#
# COMPACT_ATOMS: atom_id res chain seq x y z
N MET A 1 -53.31 -45.43 -16.23
CA MET A 1 -54.26 -46.17 -15.37
C MET A 1 -53.49 -47.23 -14.61
N GLY A 2 -53.79 -47.45 -13.33
CA GLY A 2 -53.39 -48.67 -12.63
C GLY A 2 -52.45 -48.49 -11.44
N VAL A 3 -53.05 -48.11 -10.32
CA VAL A 3 -52.55 -48.05 -8.94
C VAL A 3 -51.93 -49.37 -8.48
N ARG A 4 -50.82 -49.34 -7.71
CA ARG A 4 -50.68 -50.12 -6.46
C ARG A 4 -49.54 -49.64 -5.53
N PRO A 5 -49.71 -49.71 -4.20
CA PRO A 5 -48.81 -49.14 -3.18
C PRO A 5 -47.96 -50.26 -2.48
N PRO A 6 -47.32 -50.04 -1.32
CA PRO A 6 -45.86 -50.16 -1.13
C PRO A 6 -45.43 -51.38 -0.28
N PRO A 7 -44.11 -51.60 -0.08
CA PRO A 7 -43.61 -52.24 1.14
C PRO A 7 -42.51 -51.39 1.82
N LYS A 8 -42.68 -51.06 3.11
CA LYS A 8 -42.08 -51.70 4.32
C LYS A 8 -40.60 -51.36 4.56
N GLN A 9 -40.37 -50.76 5.72
CA GLN A 9 -39.08 -50.58 6.40
C GLN A 9 -38.48 -51.94 6.74
N ASP A 10 -37.16 -52.09 6.60
CA ASP A 10 -36.35 -52.86 7.55
C ASP A 10 -34.86 -52.52 7.49
N GLU A 11 -34.23 -52.87 8.61
CA GLU A 11 -32.94 -52.48 9.16
C GLU A 11 -31.68 -52.89 8.36
N GLY A 12 -30.55 -52.30 8.75
CA GLY A 12 -29.28 -52.35 8.04
C GLY A 12 -28.53 -53.67 8.06
N VAL A 13 -27.60 -53.79 7.10
CA VAL A 13 -26.47 -54.72 7.15
C VAL A 13 -25.23 -54.01 6.60
N THR A 14 -24.17 -54.01 7.40
CA THR A 14 -22.80 -53.58 7.11
C THR A 14 -22.15 -54.46 6.04
N TYR A 15 -21.49 -53.85 5.05
CA TYR A 15 -20.39 -54.48 4.31
C TYR A 15 -19.20 -53.53 4.23
N MET A 16 -18.06 -53.99 4.77
CA MET A 16 -16.76 -53.34 4.62
C MET A 16 -16.26 -53.50 3.18
N VAL A 17 -15.73 -52.44 2.58
CA VAL A 17 -14.94 -52.49 1.34
C VAL A 17 -13.62 -51.77 1.55
N SER A 18 -12.55 -52.54 1.33
CA SER A 18 -11.14 -52.19 1.41
C SER A 18 -10.77 -51.03 0.49
N GLY A 19 -10.08 -50.03 1.02
CA GLY A 19 -9.50 -48.92 0.25
C GLY A 19 -8.12 -49.28 -0.30
N SER A 20 -7.98 -49.29 -1.63
CA SER A 20 -6.70 -49.24 -2.35
C SER A 20 -6.48 -47.82 -2.85
N THR A 21 -5.54 -47.09 -2.24
CA THR A 21 -5.04 -45.78 -2.70
C THR A 21 -4.02 -45.96 -3.84
N PRO A 22 -4.03 -45.11 -4.89
CA PRO A 22 -2.97 -45.09 -5.88
C PRO A 22 -1.72 -44.39 -5.32
N THR A 23 -0.57 -44.98 -5.55
CA THR A 23 0.77 -44.53 -5.12
C THR A 23 1.21 -43.29 -5.91
N LEU A 24 1.55 -42.22 -5.19
CA LEU A 24 2.27 -41.05 -5.70
C LEU A 24 3.79 -41.30 -5.62
N ASP A 25 4.55 -40.73 -6.56
CA ASP A 25 5.99 -40.89 -6.69
C ASP A 25 6.77 -40.52 -5.41
N ASN A 26 7.70 -41.41 -5.06
CA ASN A 26 8.46 -41.41 -3.81
C ASN A 26 9.34 -40.15 -3.61
N ASP A 27 9.70 -39.46 -4.70
CA ASP A 27 10.56 -38.27 -4.68
C ASP A 27 9.82 -36.98 -4.25
N ALA A 28 8.51 -36.90 -4.48
CA ALA A 28 7.71 -35.75 -4.05
C ALA A 28 7.41 -35.79 -2.54
N GLN A 29 7.27 -37.00 -1.99
CA GLN A 29 7.02 -37.21 -0.57
C GLN A 29 8.27 -36.98 0.29
N ALA A 30 9.46 -37.30 -0.22
CA ALA A 30 10.73 -36.98 0.43
C ALA A 30 10.98 -35.46 0.56
N ASN A 31 10.67 -34.70 -0.50
CA ASN A 31 10.84 -33.24 -0.52
C ASN A 31 9.86 -32.49 0.41
N LEU A 32 8.62 -32.98 0.56
CA LEU A 32 7.63 -32.38 1.45
C LEU A 32 7.87 -32.74 2.93
N ALA A 33 8.44 -33.92 3.19
CA ALA A 33 8.80 -34.36 4.54
C ALA A 33 9.98 -33.56 5.12
N HIS A 34 10.92 -33.09 4.29
CA HIS A 34 12.08 -32.32 4.76
C HIS A 34 11.73 -30.85 5.06
N ALA A 35 10.79 -30.24 4.33
CA ALA A 35 10.36 -28.86 4.55
C ALA A 35 9.56 -28.65 5.85
N THR A 36 8.99 -29.71 6.42
CA THR A 36 8.04 -29.63 7.54
C THR A 36 8.64 -30.05 8.90
N ARG A 37 9.95 -30.35 8.96
CA ARG A 37 10.60 -30.90 10.15
C ARG A 37 11.74 -30.07 10.75
N ILE A 38 11.86 -28.79 10.42
CA ILE A 38 12.88 -27.91 11.04
C ILE A 38 12.32 -27.35 12.34
N SER A 39 12.39 -28.16 13.41
CA SER A 39 12.28 -27.67 14.78
C SER A 39 13.64 -27.09 15.20
N PRO A 40 13.71 -26.01 16.00
CA PRO A 40 14.97 -25.38 16.41
C PRO A 40 15.72 -26.21 17.48
N ALA A 41 15.70 -27.54 17.36
CA ALA A 41 16.48 -28.41 18.21
C ALA A 41 17.96 -28.25 17.86
N THR A 42 18.79 -28.08 18.88
CA THR A 42 20.24 -27.84 18.81
C THR A 42 21.04 -28.99 18.16
N GLY A 43 20.36 -30.01 17.61
CA GLY A 43 20.94 -31.21 16.98
C GLY A 43 20.81 -31.28 15.46
N ASP A 44 20.17 -30.31 14.79
CA ASP A 44 20.07 -30.30 13.33
C ASP A 44 21.42 -29.92 12.69
N PRO A 45 21.99 -30.74 11.77
CA PRO A 45 23.32 -30.48 11.20
C PRO A 45 23.49 -29.08 10.56
N PRO A 46 22.49 -28.53 9.82
CA PRO A 46 22.58 -27.18 9.28
C PRO A 46 22.55 -26.07 10.35
N VAL A 47 21.86 -26.29 11.47
CA VAL A 47 21.78 -25.33 12.60
C VAL A 47 23.12 -25.28 13.30
N GLN A 48 23.71 -26.43 13.60
CA GLN A 48 25.01 -26.51 14.25
C GLN A 48 26.10 -25.89 13.36
N TRP A 49 26.11 -26.20 12.06
CA TRP A 49 27.04 -25.60 11.11
C TRP A 49 26.94 -24.07 11.07
N LEU A 50 25.72 -23.51 11.09
CA LEU A 50 25.52 -22.06 11.14
C LEU A 50 26.13 -21.46 12.42
N MET A 51 25.88 -22.10 13.57
CA MET A 51 26.41 -21.66 14.87
C MET A 51 27.94 -21.79 14.95
N ASP A 52 28.54 -22.78 14.30
CA ASP A 52 30.00 -22.98 14.31
C ASP A 52 30.73 -21.97 13.42
N ASN A 53 30.07 -21.45 12.39
CA ASN A 53 30.70 -20.63 11.36
C ASN A 53 30.34 -19.14 11.40
N TYR A 54 29.21 -18.78 11.99
CA TYR A 54 28.71 -17.41 12.00
C TYR A 54 28.35 -16.94 13.41
N GLU A 55 28.43 -15.64 13.62
CA GLU A 55 28.05 -14.99 14.87
C GLU A 55 27.37 -13.64 14.61
N THR A 56 26.53 -13.23 15.55
CA THR A 56 25.93 -11.90 15.54
C THR A 56 26.98 -10.84 15.83
N ALA A 57 27.02 -9.79 15.02
CA ALA A 57 27.94 -8.67 15.20
C ALA A 57 27.32 -7.36 14.73
N GLU A 58 27.43 -6.31 15.54
CA GLU A 58 26.90 -4.99 15.20
C GLU A 58 27.77 -4.26 14.17
N GLY A 59 27.15 -3.36 13.39
CA GLY A 59 27.87 -2.54 12.41
C GLY A 59 28.26 -3.24 11.11
N VAL A 60 28.17 -4.58 11.04
CA VAL A 60 28.63 -5.38 9.89
C VAL A 60 27.48 -6.03 9.12
N SER A 61 27.76 -6.41 7.88
CA SER A 61 26.81 -7.11 7.02
C SER A 61 27.50 -8.12 6.12
N LEU A 62 26.78 -9.19 5.78
CA LEU A 62 27.24 -10.24 4.89
C LEU A 62 26.27 -10.41 3.71
N PRO A 63 26.74 -10.51 2.44
CA PRO A 63 25.89 -10.76 1.30
C PRO A 63 25.13 -12.09 1.45
N ARG A 64 23.83 -12.09 1.11
CA ARG A 64 23.00 -13.32 1.20
C ARG A 64 23.48 -14.41 0.25
N SER A 65 23.97 -14.03 -0.93
CA SER A 65 24.51 -14.97 -1.93
C SER A 65 25.70 -15.73 -1.37
N THR A 66 26.66 -15.03 -0.78
CA THR A 66 27.89 -15.62 -0.23
C THR A 66 27.57 -16.62 0.87
N LEU A 67 26.71 -16.24 1.83
CA LEU A 67 26.31 -17.13 2.92
C LEU A 67 25.57 -18.38 2.39
N TYR A 68 24.65 -18.20 1.43
CA TYR A 68 23.95 -19.34 0.83
C TYR A 68 24.89 -20.24 0.02
N ASN A 69 25.88 -19.69 -0.69
CA ASN A 69 26.92 -20.47 -1.37
C ASN A 69 27.77 -21.29 -0.38
N HIS A 70 28.08 -20.73 0.79
CA HIS A 70 28.77 -21.48 1.84
C HIS A 70 27.92 -22.66 2.33
N TYR A 71 26.61 -22.44 2.47
CA TYR A 71 25.66 -23.51 2.83
C TYR A 71 25.57 -24.60 1.76
N LEU A 72 25.53 -24.23 0.46
CA LEU A 72 25.52 -25.19 -0.64
C LEU A 72 26.79 -26.07 -0.65
N ARG A 73 27.97 -25.48 -0.40
CA ARG A 73 29.21 -26.24 -0.27
C ARG A 73 29.18 -27.19 0.92
N HIS A 74 28.74 -26.71 2.08
CA HIS A 74 28.59 -27.55 3.26
C HIS A 74 27.67 -28.75 3.00
N CYS A 75 26.55 -28.52 2.31
CA CYS A 75 25.63 -29.59 1.91
C CYS A 75 26.31 -30.60 0.96
N ALA A 76 27.06 -30.13 -0.04
CA ALA A 76 27.79 -30.99 -0.95
C ALA A 76 28.85 -31.86 -0.23
N ASP A 77 29.63 -31.25 0.67
CA ASP A 77 30.70 -31.93 1.42
C ASP A 77 30.14 -33.00 2.37
N HIS A 78 28.95 -32.77 2.93
CA HIS A 78 28.32 -33.65 3.93
C HIS A 78 27.20 -34.52 3.32
N LYS A 79 27.03 -34.51 1.99
CA LYS A 79 25.99 -35.24 1.25
C LYS A 79 24.58 -34.97 1.79
N LEU A 80 24.30 -33.71 2.12
CA LEU A 80 22.98 -33.23 2.52
C LEU A 80 22.26 -32.63 1.32
N ASP A 81 20.95 -32.78 1.28
CA ASP A 81 20.13 -32.12 0.27
C ASP A 81 19.89 -30.66 0.65
N PRO A 82 20.35 -29.69 -0.16
CA PRO A 82 20.22 -28.28 0.17
C PRO A 82 18.77 -27.81 0.04
N VAL A 83 18.28 -27.10 1.05
CA VAL A 83 16.98 -26.41 0.95
C VAL A 83 17.10 -25.16 0.08
N ASN A 84 16.01 -24.76 -0.56
CA ASN A 84 16.00 -23.55 -1.40
C ASN A 84 16.31 -22.27 -0.60
N ALA A 85 16.75 -21.21 -1.30
CA ALA A 85 17.17 -19.95 -0.70
C ALA A 85 16.10 -19.28 0.21
N ALA A 86 14.81 -19.46 -0.10
CA ALA A 86 13.71 -18.93 0.71
C ALA A 86 13.56 -19.68 2.04
N SER A 87 13.65 -21.02 2.00
CA SER A 87 13.59 -21.89 3.17
C SER A 87 14.83 -21.72 4.04
N PHE A 88 16.00 -21.61 3.42
CA PHE A 88 17.23 -21.24 4.08
C PHE A 88 17.13 -19.89 4.80
N GLY A 89 16.46 -18.91 4.18
CA GLY A 89 16.18 -17.61 4.78
C GLY A 89 15.32 -17.68 6.05
N LYS A 90 14.47 -18.70 6.20
CA LYS A 90 13.72 -18.97 7.44
C LYS A 90 14.64 -19.60 8.50
N LEU A 91 15.42 -20.61 8.11
CA LEU A 91 16.38 -21.31 8.96
C LEU A 91 17.38 -20.34 9.61
N ILE A 92 18.03 -19.47 8.83
CA ILE A 92 19.02 -18.54 9.40
C ILE A 92 18.40 -17.56 10.40
N ARG A 93 17.13 -17.18 10.21
CA ARG A 93 16.42 -16.26 11.11
C ARG A 93 15.93 -16.92 12.39
N SER A 94 15.74 -18.24 12.39
CA SER A 94 15.50 -18.98 13.63
C SER A 94 16.78 -19.21 14.44
N VAL A 95 17.95 -19.25 13.78
CA VAL A 95 19.27 -19.41 14.45
C VAL A 95 19.81 -18.07 14.97
N PHE A 96 19.76 -17.01 14.16
CA PHE A 96 20.26 -15.69 14.53
C PHE A 96 19.10 -14.69 14.65
N LEU A 97 18.72 -14.39 15.89
CA LEU A 97 17.67 -13.42 16.18
C LEU A 97 18.14 -11.99 15.84
N GLY A 98 17.22 -11.16 15.37
CA GLY A 98 17.49 -9.73 15.15
C GLY A 98 18.19 -9.36 13.84
N LEU A 99 18.43 -10.31 12.92
CA LEU A 99 19.01 -10.02 11.61
C LEU A 99 18.15 -9.04 10.79
N ARG A 100 18.73 -7.91 10.40
CA ARG A 100 18.08 -6.90 9.56
C ARG A 100 18.39 -7.14 8.09
N THR A 101 17.52 -6.68 7.20
CA THR A 101 17.74 -6.74 5.75
C THR A 101 18.29 -5.40 5.27
N ARG A 102 19.41 -5.41 4.52
CA ARG A 102 19.93 -4.24 3.81
C ARG A 102 20.17 -4.57 2.34
N ARG A 103 20.07 -3.56 1.47
CA ARG A 103 20.45 -3.66 0.06
C ARG A 103 21.62 -2.70 -0.18
N LEU A 104 22.79 -3.24 -0.51
CA LEU A 104 24.05 -2.50 -0.60
C LEU A 104 24.66 -2.63 -2.00
N GLY A 105 25.28 -1.56 -2.49
CA GLY A 105 25.91 -1.47 -3.81
C GLY A 105 25.44 -0.24 -4.60
N THR A 106 26.20 0.13 -5.64
CA THR A 106 25.88 1.25 -6.53
C THR A 106 24.59 0.99 -7.32
N ARG A 107 23.98 2.06 -7.86
CA ARG A 107 22.75 1.98 -8.66
C ARG A 107 22.90 0.93 -9.78
N GLY A 108 22.01 -0.05 -9.81
CA GLY A 108 22.04 -1.19 -10.74
C GLY A 108 22.77 -2.44 -10.25
N ASN A 109 23.64 -2.33 -9.23
CA ASN A 109 24.44 -3.44 -8.70
C ASN A 109 24.11 -3.80 -7.25
N SER A 110 23.03 -3.26 -6.69
CA SER A 110 22.73 -3.42 -5.27
C SER A 110 22.24 -4.85 -4.93
N LYS A 111 23.01 -5.57 -4.10
CA LYS A 111 22.74 -6.94 -3.63
C LYS A 111 22.10 -6.93 -2.23
N TYR A 112 21.40 -8.02 -1.87
CA TYR A 112 20.81 -8.18 -0.54
C TYR A 112 21.83 -8.72 0.48
N HIS A 113 21.80 -8.15 1.68
CA HIS A 113 22.66 -8.51 2.80
C HIS A 113 21.85 -8.88 4.05
N TYR A 114 22.41 -9.78 4.86
CA TYR A 114 22.05 -9.89 6.27
C TYR A 114 22.91 -8.90 7.06
N TYR A 115 22.26 -7.98 7.76
CA TYR A 115 22.92 -7.01 8.65
C TYR A 115 22.81 -7.49 10.09
N GLY A 116 23.92 -7.41 10.83
CA GLY A 116 24.02 -7.95 12.18
C GLY A 116 24.70 -9.31 12.28
N ILE A 117 25.39 -9.79 11.23
CA ILE A 117 26.06 -11.09 11.19
C ILE A 117 27.41 -11.02 10.48
N ARG A 118 28.38 -11.81 10.94
CA ARG A 118 29.69 -12.02 10.29
C ARG A 118 30.12 -13.49 10.40
N VAL A 119 31.12 -13.87 9.61
CA VAL A 119 31.84 -15.13 9.76
C VAL A 119 32.66 -15.07 11.05
N LYS A 120 32.65 -16.13 11.86
CA LYS A 120 33.46 -16.21 13.08
C LYS A 120 34.95 -16.16 12.74
N PRO A 121 35.79 -15.47 13.53
CA PRO A 121 37.24 -15.45 13.34
C PRO A 121 37.90 -16.83 13.34
N THR A 122 37.30 -17.78 14.05
CA THR A 122 37.76 -19.18 14.15
C THR A 122 37.27 -20.08 13.01
N SER A 123 36.41 -19.58 12.12
CA SER A 123 35.86 -20.36 11.01
C SER A 123 36.83 -20.38 9.82
N GLN A 124 36.93 -21.55 9.18
CA GLN A 124 37.68 -21.72 7.93
C GLN A 124 37.09 -20.90 6.76
N LEU A 125 35.85 -20.42 6.89
CA LEU A 125 35.16 -19.62 5.87
C LEU A 125 35.61 -18.15 5.84
N ILE A 126 36.48 -17.72 6.75
CA ILE A 126 36.91 -16.31 6.84
C ILE A 126 37.69 -15.84 5.60
N ASN A 127 38.35 -16.76 4.90
CA ASN A 127 39.20 -16.48 3.74
C ASN A 127 38.60 -16.95 2.40
N VAL A 128 37.28 -17.19 2.36
CA VAL A 128 36.59 -17.74 1.17
C VAL A 128 35.73 -16.65 0.52
N ASN A 129 36.05 -16.30 -0.73
CA ASN A 129 35.29 -15.32 -1.52
C ASN A 129 33.99 -15.92 -2.13
N ASP A 130 33.13 -15.07 -2.70
CA ASP A 130 31.82 -15.38 -3.33
C ASP A 130 31.90 -16.55 -4.34
N ASP A 131 33.06 -16.75 -4.98
CA ASP A 131 33.36 -17.77 -6.01
C ASP A 131 34.21 -18.96 -5.51
N GLY A 132 34.61 -18.98 -4.23
CA GLY A 132 35.32 -20.14 -3.64
C GLY A 132 36.84 -20.15 -3.78
N SER A 133 37.44 -19.07 -4.27
CA SER A 133 38.89 -18.88 -4.27
C SER A 133 39.42 -18.41 -2.90
N PRO A 134 40.61 -18.86 -2.46
CA PRO A 134 41.26 -18.37 -1.24
C PRO A 134 41.70 -16.91 -1.41
N VAL A 135 41.48 -16.08 -0.38
CA VAL A 135 41.93 -14.68 -0.34
C VAL A 135 43.46 -14.63 -0.36
N SER A 136 44.05 -14.06 -1.42
CA SER A 136 45.49 -13.79 -1.47
C SER A 136 45.82 -12.61 -0.55
N LEU A 137 46.56 -12.87 0.54
CA LEU A 137 47.10 -11.85 1.44
C LEU A 137 48.15 -11.02 0.67
N ARG A 138 47.78 -9.84 0.18
CA ARG A 138 48.78 -8.83 -0.18
C ARG A 138 49.11 -7.99 1.05
N GLN A 139 50.18 -8.41 1.72
CA GLN A 139 50.77 -7.74 2.87
C GLN A 139 51.22 -6.31 2.50
N GLN A 140 50.85 -5.36 3.36
CA GLN A 140 51.37 -4.00 3.39
C GLN A 140 52.87 -4.05 3.70
N SER A 141 53.69 -3.51 2.80
CA SER A 141 55.06 -3.13 3.12
C SER A 141 55.44 -1.85 2.36
N SER A 142 55.79 -0.87 3.17
CA SER A 142 56.36 0.43 2.85
C SER A 142 57.68 0.30 2.08
N ALA A 143 57.92 1.20 1.11
CA ALA A 143 59.19 1.88 0.81
C ALA A 143 59.40 2.14 -0.69
N THR A 144 59.58 3.43 -1.00
CA THR A 144 60.62 4.03 -1.88
C THR A 144 60.78 3.60 -3.34
N ASN A 145 60.74 4.63 -4.21
CA ASN A 145 61.54 4.85 -5.42
C ASN A 145 61.62 3.76 -6.51
N GLY A 146 61.31 4.16 -7.75
CA GLY A 146 61.95 3.55 -8.91
C GLY A 146 61.12 3.57 -10.19
N LYS A 147 61.56 4.40 -11.13
CA LYS A 147 61.19 4.41 -12.55
C LYS A 147 61.33 3.04 -13.25
N LYS A 148 60.72 3.00 -14.44
CA LYS A 148 60.84 2.06 -15.58
C LYS A 148 59.75 0.99 -15.57
N GLY A 149 59.02 0.72 -16.65
CA GLY A 149 59.16 1.09 -18.05
C GLY A 149 58.73 -0.10 -18.92
N ASN A 150 58.17 0.21 -20.08
CA ASN A 150 57.88 -0.65 -21.24
C ASN A 150 56.65 -1.57 -21.16
N GLN A 151 55.61 -1.24 -21.96
CA GLN A 151 55.37 -1.64 -23.37
C GLN A 151 54.52 -2.92 -23.37
N GLN A 152 53.48 -3.09 -24.18
CA GLN A 152 53.37 -2.79 -25.60
C GLN A 152 51.90 -3.02 -26.01
N GLN A 153 51.28 -2.08 -26.74
CA GLN A 153 50.37 -2.38 -27.85
C GLN A 153 50.03 -1.08 -28.61
N THR A 154 50.89 -0.76 -29.56
CA THR A 154 50.54 -0.14 -30.86
C THR A 154 49.75 -1.20 -31.65
N GLN A 155 48.80 -0.91 -32.55
CA GLN A 155 48.61 0.19 -33.48
C GLN A 155 47.13 0.06 -33.95
N GLN A 156 46.28 1.09 -33.83
CA GLN A 156 45.96 2.09 -34.89
C GLN A 156 45.28 1.45 -36.11
N GLN A 157 44.29 2.05 -36.80
CA GLN A 157 43.91 3.46 -37.04
C GLN A 157 42.65 3.38 -37.94
N HIS A 158 41.77 4.37 -38.14
CA HIS A 158 41.89 5.80 -38.45
C HIS A 158 40.49 6.42 -38.16
N GLN A 159 40.31 7.55 -37.46
CA GLN A 159 40.47 8.96 -37.87
C GLN A 159 39.54 9.36 -39.05
N GLN A 160 38.73 10.43 -38.98
CA GLN A 160 39.17 11.83 -38.88
C GLN A 160 38.04 12.79 -38.44
N GLN A 161 38.36 13.71 -37.51
CA GLN A 161 38.35 15.19 -37.61
C GLN A 161 36.96 15.85 -37.58
N GLY A 162 36.69 16.91 -36.81
CA GLY A 162 37.44 17.89 -36.00
C GLY A 162 36.43 19.02 -35.72
N ASN A 163 36.58 20.01 -34.84
CA ASN A 163 37.62 20.52 -33.96
C ASN A 163 36.91 21.55 -33.04
N GLY A 164 37.30 21.73 -31.78
CA GLY A 164 36.64 22.71 -30.89
C GLY A 164 36.99 22.71 -29.40
N ILE A 165 38.28 22.65 -29.11
CA ILE A 165 39.07 23.21 -27.97
C ILE A 165 38.32 23.87 -26.76
N GLN A 166 38.63 23.30 -25.57
CA GLN A 166 39.07 23.87 -24.26
C GLN A 166 38.33 25.09 -23.65
N ASN A 167 38.17 25.27 -22.33
CA ASN A 167 39.02 24.93 -21.17
C ASN A 167 38.17 25.06 -19.88
N GLN A 168 38.37 24.22 -18.85
CA GLN A 168 39.03 24.54 -17.54
C GLN A 168 38.38 25.70 -16.77
N GLN A 169 38.12 25.68 -15.45
CA GLN A 169 38.65 25.02 -14.23
C GLN A 169 37.62 25.41 -13.12
N GLY A 170 37.53 24.84 -11.92
CA GLY A 170 38.49 24.08 -11.16
C GLY A 170 37.94 23.66 -9.78
N LYS A 171 38.85 23.06 -9.01
CA LYS A 171 38.73 22.28 -7.77
C LYS A 171 38.49 23.11 -6.50
N GLY A 172 37.98 22.44 -5.46
CA GLY A 172 38.20 22.77 -4.03
C GLY A 172 37.34 21.90 -3.09
N VAL A 173 37.83 20.77 -2.54
CA VAL A 173 38.26 20.55 -1.12
C VAL A 173 37.10 20.66 -0.10
N THR A 174 36.77 19.61 0.67
CA THR A 174 37.04 19.46 2.13
C THR A 174 36.51 18.09 2.64
N SER A 175 37.35 17.24 3.22
CA SER A 175 37.51 16.89 4.65
C SER A 175 36.30 16.23 5.38
N SER A 176 36.56 15.00 5.84
CA SER A 176 35.78 14.23 6.82
C SER A 176 36.17 14.57 8.26
N MET A 177 35.21 14.78 9.18
CA MET A 177 35.29 14.29 10.57
C MET A 177 33.99 14.46 11.39
N GLN A 178 33.69 13.38 12.12
CA GLN A 178 33.05 13.24 13.45
C GLN A 178 31.78 14.02 13.86
N LYS A 179 30.79 13.21 14.28
CA LYS A 179 29.69 13.58 15.18
C LYS A 179 30.21 13.85 16.58
N ASN A 180 29.69 14.91 17.21
CA ASN A 180 29.34 14.92 18.61
C ASN A 180 28.03 15.69 18.81
N SER A 181 27.22 15.22 19.74
CA SER A 181 25.97 15.78 20.22
C SER A 181 26.17 17.15 20.85
N ASP A 182 25.28 18.11 20.54
CA ASP A 182 24.59 18.93 21.54
C ASP A 182 23.46 19.74 20.89
N THR A 183 22.29 19.67 21.50
CA THR A 183 21.07 20.42 21.18
C THR A 183 21.19 21.85 21.68
N HIS A 184 21.36 22.80 20.76
CA HIS A 184 21.07 24.21 21.02
C HIS A 184 20.09 24.69 19.94
N TYR A 185 18.88 25.06 20.37
CA TYR A 185 17.91 25.78 19.56
C TYR A 185 18.35 27.24 19.52
N ASP A 186 18.75 27.72 18.34
CA ASP A 186 18.93 29.14 18.09
C ASP A 186 17.81 29.64 17.18
N SER A 187 17.19 30.71 17.64
CA SER A 187 15.97 31.31 17.09
C SER A 187 16.36 32.41 16.10
N HIS A 188 16.38 32.06 14.81
CA HIS A 188 16.28 33.05 13.75
C HIS A 188 15.31 32.58 12.67
N THR A 189 14.34 33.47 12.42
CA THR A 189 13.36 33.53 11.33
C THR A 189 13.73 32.64 10.15
N GLN A 190 13.14 31.44 10.09
CA GLN A 190 13.26 30.58 8.92
C GLN A 190 12.49 31.22 7.77
N VAL A 191 13.23 31.90 6.91
CA VAL A 191 12.88 32.09 5.49
C VAL A 191 12.33 30.75 4.97
N PRO A 192 11.22 30.72 4.19
CA PRO A 192 10.68 29.47 3.67
C PRO A 192 11.81 28.69 3.01
N ALA A 193 12.09 27.48 3.50
CA ALA A 193 13.15 26.65 2.94
C ALA A 193 12.92 26.56 1.43
N GLU A 194 13.83 27.11 0.63
CA GLU A 194 13.73 27.07 -0.83
C GLU A 194 13.46 25.62 -1.23
N ALA A 195 12.36 25.41 -1.97
CA ALA A 195 11.95 24.08 -2.36
C ALA A 195 13.13 23.41 -3.08
N SER A 196 13.51 22.20 -2.62
CA SER A 196 14.63 21.50 -3.23
C SER A 196 14.37 21.34 -4.75
N PRO A 197 15.38 21.33 -5.62
CA PRO A 197 15.18 21.19 -7.06
C PRO A 197 14.35 19.95 -7.44
N GLN A 198 14.47 18.88 -6.63
CA GLN A 198 13.70 17.66 -6.77
C GLN A 198 12.22 17.85 -6.41
N THR A 199 11.91 18.72 -5.45
CA THR A 199 10.53 19.09 -5.08
C THR A 199 9.85 19.82 -6.22
N LEU A 200 10.49 20.83 -6.83
CA LEU A 200 9.93 21.54 -7.98
C LEU A 200 9.66 20.61 -9.17
N GLN A 201 10.59 19.67 -9.44
CA GLN A 201 10.39 18.71 -10.51
C GLN A 201 9.23 17.74 -10.24
N ASN A 202 8.95 17.41 -8.97
CA ASN A 202 7.82 16.56 -8.62
C ASN A 202 6.46 17.26 -8.75
N GLN A 203 6.41 18.60 -8.67
CA GLN A 203 5.15 19.36 -8.77
C GLN A 203 4.47 19.21 -10.14
N GLN A 204 5.21 18.94 -11.22
CA GLN A 204 4.64 18.72 -12.56
C GLN A 204 3.72 17.48 -12.67
N TYR A 205 3.73 16.62 -11.66
CA TYR A 205 2.89 15.42 -11.59
C TYR A 205 1.62 15.63 -10.77
N LEU A 206 1.50 16.77 -10.07
CA LEU A 206 0.35 17.10 -9.24
C LEU A 206 -0.80 17.64 -10.11
N GLY A 207 -2.03 17.51 -9.59
CA GLY A 207 -3.26 18.01 -10.18
C GLY A 207 -3.51 19.49 -9.91
N ASP A 208 -4.64 19.99 -10.40
CA ASP A 208 -5.09 21.37 -10.17
C ASP A 208 -5.50 21.59 -8.71
N ILE A 209 -5.05 22.70 -8.14
CA ILE A 209 -5.36 23.12 -6.77
C ILE A 209 -6.50 24.14 -6.70
N SER A 210 -6.92 24.73 -7.82
CA SER A 210 -7.83 25.88 -7.85
C SER A 210 -9.19 25.60 -7.19
N GLN A 211 -9.67 24.36 -7.27
CA GLN A 211 -10.93 23.90 -6.67
C GLN A 211 -10.71 22.86 -5.56
N ALA A 212 -9.48 22.73 -5.05
CA ALA A 212 -9.17 21.67 -4.11
C ALA A 212 -9.73 21.94 -2.70
N VAL A 213 -9.97 23.20 -2.32
CA VAL A 213 -10.76 23.52 -1.12
C VAL A 213 -12.24 23.55 -1.49
N PRO A 214 -13.09 22.70 -0.89
CA PRO A 214 -14.51 22.66 -1.18
C PRO A 214 -15.20 24.01 -0.93
N ILE A 215 -16.26 24.28 -1.68
CA ILE A 215 -17.12 25.44 -1.42
C ILE A 215 -17.73 25.27 -0.02
N PHE A 216 -17.46 26.24 0.86
CA PHE A 216 -18.06 26.28 2.18
C PHE A 216 -19.56 26.58 2.07
N GLY A 217 -20.39 25.60 2.40
CA GLY A 217 -21.81 25.83 2.68
C GLY A 217 -22.01 26.56 4.02
N GLN A 218 -23.17 27.19 4.21
CA GLN A 218 -23.56 27.65 5.54
C GLN A 218 -23.85 26.43 6.43
N VAL A 219 -23.38 26.45 7.68
CA VAL A 219 -23.79 25.44 8.66
C VAL A 219 -25.24 25.71 9.02
N ASP A 220 -26.15 24.89 8.50
CA ASP A 220 -27.57 24.99 8.79
C ASP A 220 -27.90 24.22 10.07
N PHE A 221 -28.46 24.94 11.04
CA PHE A 221 -28.98 24.34 12.26
C PHE A 221 -30.46 23.93 12.11
N GLY A 222 -31.14 24.32 11.02
CA GLY A 222 -32.55 24.05 10.79
C GLY A 222 -33.40 24.51 11.96
N THR A 223 -34.12 23.57 12.59
CA THR A 223 -34.92 23.80 13.80
C THR A 223 -34.12 23.62 15.11
N THR A 224 -32.87 23.15 15.04
CA THR A 224 -32.02 22.92 16.20
C THR A 224 -31.56 24.26 16.77
N PRO A 225 -31.77 24.54 18.06
CA PRO A 225 -31.27 25.78 18.65
C PRO A 225 -29.74 25.77 18.70
N LEU A 226 -29.13 26.96 18.57
CA LEU A 226 -27.69 27.11 18.82
C LEU A 226 -27.38 26.73 20.27
N PRO A 227 -26.22 26.10 20.55
CA PRO A 227 -25.83 25.78 21.92
C PRO A 227 -25.76 27.03 22.81
N ALA A 228 -26.02 26.87 24.11
CA ALA A 228 -25.99 27.98 25.06
C ALA A 228 -24.65 28.74 25.01
N GLY A 229 -24.69 30.06 24.90
CA GLY A 229 -23.49 30.92 24.79
C GLY A 229 -22.86 30.97 23.39
N VAL A 230 -23.35 30.19 22.42
CA VAL A 230 -22.90 30.25 21.03
C VAL A 230 -23.73 31.26 20.26
N THR A 231 -23.06 32.21 19.58
CA THR A 231 -23.71 33.18 18.71
C THR A 231 -23.47 32.82 17.24
N ARG A 232 -24.26 33.40 16.33
CA ARG A 232 -24.00 33.27 14.88
C ARG A 232 -22.63 33.80 14.46
N SER A 233 -22.09 34.80 15.18
CA SER A 233 -20.73 35.31 14.96
C SER A 233 -19.69 34.24 15.27
N HIS A 234 -19.82 33.54 16.40
CA HIS A 234 -18.90 32.45 16.76
C HIS A 234 -18.92 31.33 15.72
N LEU A 235 -20.10 30.99 15.21
CA LEU A 235 -20.25 30.00 14.14
C LEU A 235 -19.53 30.44 12.87
N HIS A 236 -19.74 31.69 12.44
CA HIS A 236 -19.07 32.25 11.27
C HIS A 236 -17.55 32.25 11.44
N THR A 237 -17.05 32.74 12.57
CA THR A 237 -15.61 32.73 12.90
C THR A 237 -15.03 31.31 12.83
N PHE A 238 -15.70 30.32 13.44
CA PHE A 238 -15.26 28.92 13.36
C PHE A 238 -15.17 28.43 11.91
N THR A 239 -16.19 28.69 11.09
CA THR A 239 -16.19 28.25 9.68
C THR A 239 -15.09 28.91 8.86
N VAL A 240 -14.82 30.20 9.08
CA VAL A 240 -13.74 30.93 8.38
C VAL A 240 -12.38 30.36 8.76
N LEU A 241 -12.11 30.18 10.07
CA LEU A 241 -10.86 29.59 10.54
C LEU A 241 -10.67 28.16 10.04
N TYR A 242 -11.75 27.37 10.00
CA TYR A 242 -11.72 26.02 9.46
C TYR A 242 -11.34 26.01 7.97
N LYS A 243 -11.82 26.99 7.20
CA LYS A 243 -11.49 27.16 5.78
C LYS A 243 -10.02 27.50 5.58
N GLU A 244 -9.55 28.54 6.26
CA GLU A 244 -8.16 29.01 6.18
C GLU A 244 -7.20 27.89 6.59
N HIS A 245 -7.57 27.10 7.60
CA HIS A 245 -6.82 25.93 8.00
C HIS A 245 -6.68 24.89 6.86
N CYS A 246 -7.78 24.57 6.17
CA CYS A 246 -7.72 23.66 5.02
C CYS A 246 -6.92 24.23 3.85
N GLU A 247 -6.99 25.55 3.60
CA GLU A 247 -6.16 26.24 2.59
C GLU A 247 -4.66 26.10 2.90
N THR A 248 -4.27 26.32 4.16
CA THR A 248 -2.85 26.15 4.56
C THR A 248 -2.38 24.70 4.49
N ILE A 249 -3.25 23.72 4.78
CA ILE A 249 -2.94 22.30 4.59
C ILE A 249 -2.74 21.99 3.10
N LEU A 250 -3.64 22.47 2.23
CA LEU A 250 -3.54 22.29 0.79
C LEU A 250 -2.20 22.82 0.27
N GLU A 251 -1.82 24.03 0.67
CA GLU A 251 -0.54 24.64 0.29
C GLU A 251 0.65 23.79 0.74
N ALA A 252 0.66 23.31 1.98
CA ALA A 252 1.70 22.42 2.49
C ALA A 252 1.76 21.08 1.73
N VAL A 253 0.61 20.54 1.34
CA VAL A 253 0.52 19.31 0.54
C VAL A 253 1.01 19.52 -0.89
N TYR A 254 0.60 20.61 -1.53
CA TYR A 254 0.98 20.96 -2.90
C TYR A 254 2.48 21.26 -3.04
N THR A 255 3.04 21.96 -2.05
CA THR A 255 4.49 22.20 -1.95
C THR A 255 5.28 20.98 -1.46
N LEU A 256 4.61 19.84 -1.23
CA LEU A 256 5.17 18.58 -0.72
C LEU A 256 5.87 18.71 0.65
N GLN A 257 5.52 19.74 1.42
CA GLN A 257 5.97 19.96 2.78
C GLN A 257 5.13 19.15 3.79
N PHE A 258 5.07 17.83 3.61
CA PHE A 258 4.19 16.94 4.37
C PHE A 258 4.36 17.02 5.90
N SER A 259 5.58 17.20 6.40
CA SER A 259 5.82 17.38 7.85
C SER A 259 5.22 18.68 8.40
N GLY A 260 4.94 19.67 7.55
CA GLY A 260 4.26 20.90 7.93
C GLY A 260 2.81 20.66 8.32
N VAL A 261 2.15 19.64 7.76
CA VAL A 261 0.75 19.31 8.07
C VAL A 261 0.56 18.95 9.55
N GLU A 262 1.51 18.23 10.15
CA GLU A 262 1.48 17.94 11.59
C GLU A 262 1.49 19.23 12.43
N ARG A 263 2.37 20.18 12.08
CA ARG A 263 2.47 21.46 12.78
C ARG A 263 1.19 22.29 12.64
N LEU A 264 0.63 22.34 11.43
CA LEU A 264 -0.63 23.03 11.16
C LEU A 264 -1.78 22.43 11.98
N TRP A 265 -1.89 21.11 12.05
CA TRP A 265 -2.90 20.46 12.89
C TRP A 265 -2.70 20.75 14.37
N ARG A 266 -1.46 20.66 14.87
CA ARG A 266 -1.17 21.00 16.28
C ARG A 266 -1.59 22.43 16.58
N ARG A 267 -1.13 23.41 15.80
CA ARG A 267 -1.47 24.82 15.99
C ARG A 267 -2.98 25.08 15.95
N PHE A 268 -3.71 24.44 15.03
CA PHE A 268 -5.14 24.64 14.89
C PHE A 268 -5.95 24.00 16.03
N TRP A 269 -5.62 22.77 16.42
CA TRP A 269 -6.39 21.98 17.41
C TRP A 269 -5.93 22.13 18.85
N THR A 270 -4.83 22.84 19.14
CA THR A 270 -4.45 23.18 20.51
C THR A 270 -5.55 24.01 21.16
N ILE A 271 -6.29 23.37 22.08
CA ILE A 271 -7.30 24.04 22.92
C ILE A 271 -6.62 24.33 24.27
N ASN A 272 -6.36 25.60 24.56
CA ASN A 272 -5.85 25.97 25.88
C ASN A 272 -6.88 25.62 26.96
N ASN A 273 -6.49 24.71 27.85
CA ASN A 273 -7.28 24.28 28.99
C ASN A 273 -7.09 25.30 30.12
N ASN A 274 -7.49 26.57 29.90
CA ASN A 274 -7.38 27.64 30.90
C ASN A 274 -8.44 27.49 32.01
N ASN A 275 -8.48 26.33 32.66
CA ASN A 275 -9.28 26.04 33.84
C ASN A 275 -8.46 25.84 35.12
N THR A 276 -7.18 26.25 35.13
CA THR A 276 -6.47 26.53 36.38
C THR A 276 -6.36 28.04 36.58
N VAL A 277 -7.48 28.65 36.98
CA VAL A 277 -7.41 29.90 37.73
C VAL A 277 -6.81 29.57 39.08
N THR A 278 -5.54 29.92 39.29
CA THR A 278 -5.13 30.41 40.60
C THR A 278 -4.68 31.84 40.44
N ASN A 279 -5.44 32.74 41.07
CA ASN A 279 -5.01 34.07 41.46
C ASN A 279 -3.54 34.04 41.91
N VAL A 280 -2.64 34.42 41.02
CA VAL A 280 -1.37 35.04 41.41
C VAL A 280 -1.26 36.28 40.56
N ALA A 281 -1.18 37.41 41.26
CA ALA A 281 -1.16 38.73 40.70
C ALA A 281 -0.22 38.84 39.50
N LYS A 282 -0.63 39.68 38.54
CA LYS A 282 0.28 40.29 37.57
C LYS A 282 1.46 40.92 38.33
N SER A 283 2.56 40.20 38.46
CA SER A 283 3.85 40.74 38.86
C SER A 283 4.89 40.27 37.86
N SER A 284 5.33 41.23 37.05
CA SER A 284 6.66 41.39 36.46
C SER A 284 7.28 40.22 35.70
N SER A 285 7.50 40.49 34.40
CA SER A 285 8.62 40.00 33.59
C SER A 285 8.77 38.49 33.49
N SER A 286 8.03 37.89 32.56
CA SER A 286 8.53 36.74 31.82
C SER A 286 8.03 36.89 30.39
N GLU A 287 8.96 36.92 29.45
CA GLU A 287 8.68 36.88 28.01
C GLU A 287 7.92 35.58 27.73
N VAL A 288 6.60 35.66 27.71
CA VAL A 288 5.75 34.56 27.23
C VAL A 288 5.79 34.70 25.72
N SER A 289 6.44 33.75 25.05
CA SER A 289 6.42 33.66 23.59
C SER A 289 4.97 33.66 23.10
N ASP A 290 4.63 34.64 22.26
CA ASP A 290 3.31 34.82 21.60
C ASP A 290 2.88 33.64 20.69
N ASP A 291 3.60 32.52 20.69
CA ASP A 291 3.44 31.38 19.77
C ASP A 291 2.62 30.20 20.33
N ASP A 292 2.07 30.29 21.56
CA ASP A 292 1.45 29.14 22.26
C ASP A 292 -0.09 29.15 22.31
N ASP A 293 -0.76 30.20 21.80
CA ASP A 293 -2.22 30.21 21.69
C ASP A 293 -2.64 29.61 20.33
N GLY A 294 -3.28 28.44 20.34
CA GLY A 294 -3.77 27.78 19.14
C GLY A 294 -4.76 28.64 18.34
N ASP A 295 -4.78 28.51 17.01
CA ASP A 295 -5.54 29.39 16.08
C ASP A 295 -7.04 29.48 16.45
N LEU A 296 -7.63 28.38 16.94
CA LEU A 296 -9.01 28.35 17.42
C LEU A 296 -9.17 28.99 18.82
N ALA A 297 -8.23 28.74 19.72
CA ALA A 297 -8.29 29.18 21.11
C ALA A 297 -8.07 30.69 21.28
N SER A 298 -7.31 31.31 20.35
CA SER A 298 -7.07 32.76 20.33
C SER A 298 -8.30 33.58 19.94
N LEU A 299 -9.22 33.01 19.15
CA LEU A 299 -10.37 33.72 18.58
C LEU A 299 -11.74 33.24 19.08
N LEU A 300 -11.82 32.06 19.71
CA LEU A 300 -13.05 31.51 20.26
C LEU A 300 -12.88 31.13 21.73
N PRO A 301 -13.80 31.53 22.63
CA PRO A 301 -13.77 31.09 24.02
C PRO A 301 -13.81 29.56 24.13
N SER A 302 -13.03 28.97 25.04
CA SER A 302 -12.94 27.52 25.21
C SER A 302 -14.31 26.86 25.45
N SER A 303 -15.21 27.50 26.21
CA SER A 303 -16.58 27.01 26.43
C SER A 303 -17.42 27.00 25.15
N VAL A 304 -17.27 28.02 24.29
CA VAL A 304 -17.94 28.13 22.99
C VAL A 304 -17.41 27.06 22.03
N LEU A 305 -16.08 26.89 21.96
CA LEU A 305 -15.44 25.88 21.12
C LEU A 305 -15.86 24.46 21.54
N GLN A 306 -15.85 24.16 22.84
CA GLN A 306 -16.30 22.89 23.39
C GLN A 306 -17.79 22.61 23.12
N ALA A 307 -18.63 23.65 23.07
CA ALA A 307 -20.04 23.52 22.71
C ALA A 307 -20.22 23.30 21.19
N LEU A 308 -19.49 24.02 20.34
CA LEU A 308 -19.51 23.85 18.89
C LEU A 308 -19.04 22.46 18.47
N LEU A 309 -17.93 21.97 19.02
CA LEU A 309 -17.36 20.65 18.71
C LEU A 309 -18.21 19.47 19.20
N ARG A 310 -19.31 19.71 19.93
CA ARG A 310 -20.31 18.70 20.32
C ARG A 310 -21.64 18.86 19.59
N ALA A 311 -21.84 19.97 18.86
CA ALA A 311 -23.10 20.23 18.18
C ALA A 311 -23.25 19.30 16.95
N PRO A 312 -24.32 18.50 16.84
CA PRO A 312 -24.49 17.57 15.72
C PRO A 312 -24.39 18.22 14.33
N PRO A 313 -24.98 19.41 14.07
CA PRO A 313 -24.82 20.08 12.77
C PRO A 313 -23.37 20.44 12.43
N ILE A 314 -22.54 20.75 13.43
CA ILE A 314 -21.10 21.06 13.25
C ILE A 314 -20.30 19.79 12.96
N LEU A 315 -20.58 18.71 13.69
CA LEU A 315 -19.97 17.41 13.47
C LEU A 315 -20.26 16.89 12.05
N GLU A 316 -21.50 17.04 11.60
CA GLU A 316 -21.93 16.66 10.27
C GLU A 316 -21.29 17.53 9.18
N PHE A 317 -21.30 18.85 9.37
CA PHE A 317 -20.61 19.79 8.49
C PHE A 317 -19.13 19.42 8.30
N MET A 318 -18.40 19.22 9.41
CA MET A 318 -16.99 18.86 9.37
C MET A 318 -16.76 17.53 8.65
N ARG A 319 -17.60 16.52 8.92
CA ARG A 319 -17.49 15.20 8.27
C ARG A 319 -17.60 15.32 6.74
N ASN A 320 -18.67 15.98 6.27
CA ASN A 320 -18.94 16.09 4.84
C ASN A 320 -17.89 16.96 4.15
N PHE A 321 -17.48 18.05 4.80
CA PHE A 321 -16.41 18.89 4.30
C PHE A 321 -15.09 18.13 4.18
N ASP A 322 -14.68 17.39 5.22
CA ASP A 322 -13.42 16.64 5.22
C ASP A 322 -13.41 15.55 4.15
N TYR A 323 -14.52 14.83 3.96
CA TYR A 323 -14.60 13.83 2.89
C TYR A 323 -14.42 14.43 1.50
N GLN A 324 -14.95 15.64 1.25
CA GLN A 324 -14.73 16.32 -0.02
C GLN A 324 -13.31 16.88 -0.12
N PHE A 325 -12.82 17.54 0.92
CA PHE A 325 -11.47 18.10 0.94
C PHE A 325 -10.41 17.01 0.76
N TYR A 326 -10.54 15.89 1.46
CA TYR A 326 -9.61 14.77 1.34
C TYR A 326 -9.71 14.07 -0.01
N GLN A 327 -10.90 13.98 -0.62
CA GLN A 327 -11.04 13.51 -2.00
C GLN A 327 -10.26 14.42 -2.95
N ASN A 328 -10.41 15.73 -2.81
CA ASN A 328 -9.69 16.70 -3.62
C ASN A 328 -8.17 16.61 -3.41
N LEU A 329 -7.69 16.39 -2.18
CA LEU A 329 -6.26 16.17 -1.93
C LEU A 329 -5.72 14.91 -2.62
N VAL A 330 -6.53 13.85 -2.73
CA VAL A 330 -6.16 12.65 -3.50
C VAL A 330 -6.00 13.01 -4.98
N GLU A 331 -6.92 13.79 -5.55
CA GLU A 331 -6.89 14.22 -6.95
C GLU A 331 -5.73 15.18 -7.25
N VAL A 332 -5.35 16.02 -6.28
CA VAL A 332 -4.13 16.86 -6.36
C VAL A 332 -2.87 15.98 -6.34
N LEU A 333 -2.79 15.01 -5.44
CA LEU A 333 -1.57 14.20 -5.26
C LEU A 333 -1.40 13.12 -6.34
N ILE A 334 -2.50 12.54 -6.83
CA ILE A 334 -2.53 11.42 -7.78
C ILE A 334 -3.69 11.66 -8.76
N PRO A 335 -3.57 12.63 -9.68
CA PRO A 335 -4.64 12.98 -10.63
C PRO A 335 -4.95 11.85 -11.62
N ASP A 336 -3.95 11.02 -11.95
CA ASP A 336 -4.11 9.86 -12.82
C ASP A 336 -3.31 8.69 -12.26
N VAL A 337 -4.02 7.63 -11.88
CA VAL A 337 -3.45 6.41 -11.31
C VAL A 337 -2.61 5.61 -12.33
N LEU A 338 -2.78 5.83 -13.64
CA LEU A 338 -2.04 5.13 -14.70
C LEU A 338 -0.80 5.90 -15.17
N ARG A 339 -0.77 7.23 -14.98
CA ARG A 339 0.36 8.10 -15.34
C ARG A 339 1.63 7.64 -14.64
N SER A 340 2.76 7.67 -15.34
CA SER A 340 4.08 7.42 -14.75
C SER A 340 4.44 8.49 -13.71
N ILE A 341 4.43 8.10 -12.43
CA ILE A 341 4.82 8.97 -11.30
C ILE A 341 6.18 8.51 -10.76
N PRO A 342 7.13 9.43 -10.50
CA PRO A 342 8.43 9.08 -9.92
C PRO A 342 8.30 8.31 -8.59
N SER A 343 9.13 7.28 -8.42
CA SER A 343 9.16 6.47 -7.20
C SER A 343 9.46 7.28 -5.93
N SER A 344 10.22 8.37 -6.05
CA SER A 344 10.47 9.31 -4.95
C SER A 344 9.19 9.99 -4.47
N LEU A 345 8.34 10.43 -5.40
CA LEU A 345 7.09 11.11 -5.07
C LEU A 345 6.07 10.14 -4.48
N THR A 346 5.88 8.98 -5.11
CA THR A 346 4.96 7.95 -4.56
C THR A 346 5.41 7.46 -3.18
N GLN A 347 6.72 7.34 -2.93
CA GLN A 347 7.23 7.01 -1.60
C GLN A 347 6.99 8.12 -0.58
N ALA A 348 7.16 9.39 -0.97
CA ALA A 348 6.87 10.53 -0.11
C ALA A 348 5.37 10.57 0.27
N ILE A 349 4.47 10.38 -0.69
CA ILE A 349 3.01 10.28 -0.47
C ILE A 349 2.68 9.11 0.47
N ARG A 350 3.32 7.95 0.31
CA ARG A 350 3.12 6.80 1.20
C ARG A 350 3.60 7.05 2.62
N ASN A 351 4.73 7.74 2.79
CA ASN A 351 5.25 8.12 4.11
C ASN A 351 4.34 9.15 4.80
N PHE A 352 3.83 10.12 4.03
CA PHE A 352 2.82 11.06 4.48
C PHE A 352 1.57 10.32 4.97
N ALA A 353 0.98 9.48 4.11
CA ALA A 353 -0.21 8.68 4.44
C ALA A 353 -0.04 7.82 5.70
N LYS A 354 1.15 7.25 5.94
CA LYS A 354 1.45 6.44 7.13
C LYS A 354 1.37 7.25 8.44
N SER A 355 1.61 8.55 8.39
CA SER A 355 1.76 9.39 9.59
C SER A 355 0.48 10.15 9.94
N LEU A 356 -0.42 10.37 8.97
CA LEU A 356 -1.65 11.17 9.09
C LEU A 356 -2.48 10.88 10.34
N GLU A 357 -2.85 9.61 10.55
CA GLU A 357 -3.73 9.22 11.66
C GLU A 357 -3.10 9.55 13.02
N SER A 358 -1.80 9.26 13.18
CA SER A 358 -1.08 9.52 14.43
C SER A 358 -0.90 11.01 14.70
N TRP A 359 -0.61 11.80 13.66
CA TRP A 359 -0.44 13.24 13.77
C TRP A 359 -1.74 13.93 14.16
N LEU A 360 -2.85 13.62 13.50
CA LEU A 360 -4.14 14.21 13.81
C LEU A 360 -4.64 13.81 15.19
N SER A 361 -4.51 12.53 15.55
CA SER A 361 -4.90 12.05 16.89
C SER A 361 -4.12 12.74 18.01
N SER A 362 -2.81 12.97 17.80
CA SER A 362 -1.99 13.70 18.76
C SER A 362 -2.32 15.19 18.82
N ALA A 363 -2.66 15.81 17.69
CA ALA A 363 -2.99 17.23 17.62
C ALA A 363 -4.33 17.55 18.30
N MET A 364 -5.29 16.64 18.22
CA MET A 364 -6.62 16.82 18.81
C MET A 364 -6.73 16.38 20.28
N PHE A 365 -5.60 16.25 20.98
CA PHE A 365 -5.62 15.91 22.40
C PHE A 365 -6.42 16.97 23.21
N GLY A 366 -7.40 16.53 24.00
CA GLY A 366 -8.28 17.42 24.76
C GLY A 366 -9.56 17.87 24.02
N CYS A 367 -9.72 17.54 22.73
CA CYS A 367 -10.98 17.72 22.01
C CYS A 367 -12.03 16.68 22.44
N PRO A 368 -13.34 16.97 22.28
CA PRO A 368 -14.40 15.97 22.48
C PRO A 368 -14.20 14.72 21.62
N SER A 369 -14.50 13.54 22.19
CA SER A 369 -14.29 12.26 21.53
C SER A 369 -15.06 12.11 20.22
N GLU A 370 -16.23 12.75 20.13
CA GLU A 370 -17.15 12.71 19.00
C GLU A 370 -16.50 13.33 17.75
N VAL A 371 -15.89 14.51 17.88
CA VAL A 371 -15.19 15.16 16.78
C VAL A 371 -13.89 14.42 16.43
N VAL A 372 -13.15 13.95 17.43
CA VAL A 372 -11.91 13.17 17.21
C VAL A 372 -12.21 11.93 16.38
N ASN A 373 -13.25 11.17 16.73
CA ASN A 373 -13.64 9.96 16.01
C ASN A 373 -13.99 10.26 14.54
N ILE A 374 -14.74 11.34 14.27
CA ILE A 374 -15.10 11.74 12.90
C ILE A 374 -13.85 12.11 12.10
N LYS A 375 -13.00 12.98 12.66
CA LYS A 375 -11.78 13.48 12.02
C LYS A 375 -10.78 12.37 11.72
N VAL A 376 -10.53 11.51 12.71
CA VAL A 376 -9.59 10.38 12.57
C VAL A 376 -10.13 9.35 11.57
N THR A 377 -11.44 9.09 11.53
CA THR A 377 -12.02 8.18 10.54
C THR A 377 -11.88 8.72 9.11
N ALA A 378 -12.14 10.02 8.91
CA ALA A 378 -11.95 10.66 7.61
C ALA A 378 -10.48 10.64 7.16
N VAL A 379 -9.54 10.95 8.06
CA VAL A 379 -8.11 10.96 7.73
C VAL A 379 -7.55 9.55 7.50
N ALA A 380 -8.08 8.53 8.20
CA ALA A 380 -7.73 7.14 7.96
C ALA A 380 -8.16 6.69 6.55
N SER A 381 -9.32 7.17 6.09
CA SER A 381 -9.82 6.91 4.74
C SER A 381 -8.90 7.57 3.70
N LEU A 382 -8.49 8.83 3.91
CA LEU A 382 -7.47 9.50 3.09
C LEU A 382 -6.16 8.68 3.03
N ALA A 383 -5.64 8.28 4.20
CA ALA A 383 -4.42 7.50 4.30
C ALA A 383 -4.51 6.16 3.57
N GLN A 384 -5.66 5.49 3.64
CA GLN A 384 -5.91 4.24 2.93
C GLN A 384 -5.96 4.47 1.41
N THR A 385 -6.67 5.49 0.94
CA THR A 385 -6.79 5.82 -0.48
C THR A 385 -5.44 6.16 -1.11
N LEU A 386 -4.65 7.02 -0.46
CA LEU A 386 -3.29 7.35 -0.94
C LEU A 386 -2.40 6.11 -1.04
N ARG A 387 -2.48 5.19 -0.07
CA ARG A 387 -1.74 3.91 -0.12
C ARG A 387 -2.22 3.01 -1.26
N ARG A 388 -3.53 2.92 -1.49
CA ARG A 388 -4.10 2.12 -2.57
C ARG A 388 -3.72 2.68 -3.94
N TYR A 389 -3.88 3.98 -4.16
CA TYR A 389 -3.63 4.60 -5.46
C TYR A 389 -2.15 4.62 -5.82
N THR A 390 -1.25 4.83 -4.84
CA THR A 390 0.20 4.65 -5.09
C THR A 390 0.58 3.21 -5.38
N SER A 391 -0.13 2.23 -4.81
CA SER A 391 0.09 0.80 -5.12
C SER A 391 -0.41 0.44 -6.53
N LEU A 392 -1.60 0.92 -6.88
CA LEU A 392 -2.18 0.80 -8.21
C LEU A 392 -1.28 1.45 -9.27
N ASN A 393 -0.74 2.63 -9.00
CA ASN A 393 0.22 3.29 -9.88
C ASN A 393 1.48 2.45 -10.11
N HIS A 394 2.01 1.84 -9.04
CA HIS A 394 3.16 0.95 -9.15
C HIS A 394 2.83 -0.31 -9.98
N LEU A 395 1.66 -0.92 -9.80
CA LEU A 395 1.18 -2.04 -10.62
C LEU A 395 1.04 -1.63 -12.09
N ALA A 396 0.48 -0.44 -12.35
CA ALA A 396 0.34 0.11 -13.69
C ALA A 396 1.70 0.25 -14.40
N GLN A 397 2.73 0.77 -13.72
CA GLN A 397 4.07 0.87 -14.31
C GLN A 397 4.70 -0.49 -14.60
N ALA A 398 4.52 -1.46 -13.70
CA ALA A 398 5.03 -2.81 -13.91
C ALA A 398 4.31 -3.50 -15.08
N ALA A 399 2.98 -3.37 -15.18
CA ALA A 399 2.19 -3.92 -16.27
C ALA A 399 2.53 -3.27 -17.61
N ARG A 400 2.79 -1.95 -17.64
CA ARG A 400 3.20 -1.24 -18.86
C ARG A 400 4.48 -1.84 -19.46
N ALA A 401 5.44 -2.25 -18.63
CA ALA A 401 6.66 -2.90 -19.11
C ALA A 401 6.39 -4.27 -19.77
N VAL A 402 5.38 -5.01 -19.31
CA VAL A 402 4.93 -6.27 -19.92
C VAL A 402 4.20 -6.00 -21.24
N LEU A 403 3.27 -5.05 -21.23
CA LEU A 403 2.44 -4.70 -22.40
C LEU A 403 3.22 -3.98 -23.52
N GLN A 404 4.45 -3.54 -23.26
CA GLN A 404 5.36 -3.01 -24.29
C GLN A 404 6.30 -4.08 -24.85
N ASN A 405 6.28 -5.30 -24.33
CA ASN A 405 7.16 -6.38 -24.77
C ASN A 405 6.42 -7.34 -25.70
N SER A 406 6.58 -7.16 -27.01
CA SER A 406 5.91 -7.97 -28.04
C SER A 406 6.21 -9.48 -27.91
N SER A 407 7.41 -9.85 -27.44
CA SER A 407 7.75 -11.27 -27.23
C SER A 407 6.97 -11.89 -26.07
N GLN A 408 6.80 -11.15 -24.97
CA GLN A 408 5.99 -11.58 -23.84
C GLN A 408 4.51 -11.64 -24.22
N ILE A 409 4.01 -10.67 -24.98
CA ILE A 409 2.63 -10.67 -25.49
C ILE A 409 2.36 -11.90 -26.36
N SER A 410 3.29 -12.24 -27.26
CA SER A 410 3.17 -13.41 -28.14
C SER A 410 3.13 -14.71 -27.34
N GLN A 411 3.99 -14.82 -26.31
CA GLN A 411 3.98 -15.96 -25.39
C GLN A 411 2.68 -16.02 -24.56
N MET A 412 2.20 -14.88 -24.09
CA MET A 412 0.93 -14.79 -23.37
C MET A 412 -0.26 -15.25 -24.21
N LEU A 413 -0.33 -14.85 -25.49
CA LEU A 413 -1.37 -15.32 -26.41
C LEU A 413 -1.30 -16.83 -26.64
N ALA A 414 -0.09 -17.37 -26.82
CA ALA A 414 0.11 -18.80 -26.98
C ALA A 414 -0.33 -19.60 -25.76
N ASP A 415 -0.01 -19.12 -24.55
CA ASP A 415 -0.43 -19.76 -23.30
C ASP A 415 -1.93 -19.59 -23.04
N LEU A 416 -2.51 -18.43 -23.37
CA LEU A 416 -3.95 -18.17 -23.21
C LEU A 416 -4.80 -19.07 -24.11
N ASN A 417 -4.35 -19.32 -25.34
CA ASN A 417 -5.04 -20.22 -26.27
C ASN A 417 -5.02 -21.69 -25.82
N ARG A 418 -4.19 -22.05 -24.83
CA ARG A 418 -4.17 -23.38 -24.22
C ARG A 418 -5.07 -23.50 -23.00
N VAL A 419 -5.61 -22.40 -22.48
CA VAL A 419 -6.53 -22.41 -21.36
C VAL A 419 -7.84 -23.06 -21.78
N ASP A 420 -8.35 -23.97 -20.94
CA ASP A 420 -9.64 -24.62 -21.17
C ASP A 420 -10.77 -23.72 -20.65
N PHE A 421 -11.16 -22.76 -21.48
CA PHE A 421 -12.22 -21.81 -21.17
C PHE A 421 -13.59 -22.48 -21.01
N HIS A 422 -13.82 -23.62 -21.67
CA HIS A 422 -15.07 -24.37 -21.50
C HIS A 422 -15.21 -24.88 -20.06
N ASN A 423 -14.18 -25.53 -19.53
CA ASN A 423 -14.17 -26.00 -18.15
C ASN A 423 -14.17 -24.83 -17.13
N VAL A 424 -13.45 -23.74 -17.42
CA VAL A 424 -13.50 -22.53 -16.58
C VAL A 424 -14.92 -21.98 -16.51
N GLN A 425 -15.61 -21.89 -17.64
CA GLN A 425 -16.97 -21.36 -17.74
C GLN A 425 -18.00 -22.29 -17.09
N GLU A 426 -17.90 -23.60 -17.26
CA GLU A 426 -18.79 -24.57 -16.62
C GLU A 426 -18.73 -24.44 -15.09
N GLN A 427 -17.52 -24.42 -14.53
CA GLN A 427 -17.32 -24.27 -13.08
C GLN A 427 -17.75 -22.89 -12.58
N ALA A 428 -17.46 -21.82 -13.34
CA ALA A 428 -17.85 -20.46 -12.97
C ALA A 428 -19.36 -20.23 -13.05
N SER A 429 -20.04 -20.85 -14.02
CA SER A 429 -21.49 -20.78 -14.16
C SER A 429 -22.19 -21.36 -12.93
N TRP A 430 -21.70 -22.49 -12.42
CA TRP A 430 -22.27 -23.15 -11.24
C TRP A 430 -22.18 -22.30 -9.96
N VAL A 431 -21.09 -21.54 -9.79
CA VAL A 431 -20.83 -20.75 -8.57
C VAL A 431 -21.34 -19.32 -8.66
N CYS A 432 -21.04 -18.63 -9.76
CA CYS A 432 -21.25 -17.19 -9.88
C CYS A 432 -22.43 -16.81 -10.77
N GLN A 433 -23.02 -17.76 -11.51
CA GLN A 433 -24.10 -17.51 -12.48
C GLN A 433 -23.73 -16.32 -13.39
N CYS A 434 -22.57 -16.42 -14.03
CA CYS A 434 -22.13 -15.44 -15.02
C CYS A 434 -22.94 -15.62 -16.31
N ASP A 435 -23.25 -14.52 -16.98
CA ASP A 435 -23.84 -14.56 -18.32
C ASP A 435 -22.81 -15.13 -19.30
N VAL A 436 -23.11 -16.28 -19.90
CA VAL A 436 -22.24 -17.03 -20.82
C VAL A 436 -21.83 -16.15 -22.00
N GLY A 437 -22.78 -15.46 -22.64
CA GLY A 437 -22.51 -14.61 -23.80
C GLY A 437 -21.75 -13.32 -23.46
N LEU A 438 -21.82 -12.83 -22.22
CA LEU A 438 -20.92 -11.78 -21.74
C LEU A 438 -19.50 -12.33 -21.57
N VAL A 439 -19.35 -13.48 -20.93
CA VAL A 439 -18.04 -14.09 -20.67
C VAL A 439 -17.29 -14.39 -21.97
N ASP A 440 -17.96 -14.99 -22.95
CA ASP A 440 -17.37 -15.31 -24.26
C ASP A 440 -16.87 -14.03 -24.96
N ARG A 441 -17.67 -12.97 -24.95
CA ARG A 441 -17.27 -11.66 -25.51
C ARG A 441 -16.07 -11.06 -24.79
N LEU A 442 -16.03 -11.13 -23.45
CA LEU A 442 -14.89 -10.61 -22.68
C LEU A 442 -13.60 -11.39 -22.96
N GLU A 443 -13.71 -12.70 -23.20
CA GLU A 443 -12.57 -13.52 -23.61
C GLU A 443 -12.07 -13.13 -25.01
N GLU A 444 -12.97 -13.01 -25.99
CA GLU A 444 -12.65 -12.58 -27.34
C GLU A 444 -12.02 -11.18 -27.36
N ASP A 445 -12.62 -10.24 -26.63
CA ASP A 445 -12.10 -8.88 -26.48
C ASP A 445 -10.71 -8.88 -25.85
N PHE A 446 -10.49 -9.68 -24.80
CA PHE A 446 -9.18 -9.77 -24.16
C PHE A 446 -8.11 -10.31 -25.12
N LYS A 447 -8.42 -11.38 -25.88
CA LYS A 447 -7.52 -11.94 -26.90
C LYS A 447 -7.20 -10.92 -27.99
N SER A 448 -8.23 -10.24 -28.50
CA SER A 448 -8.11 -9.22 -29.53
C SER A 448 -7.25 -8.03 -29.06
N THR A 449 -7.52 -7.52 -27.85
CA THR A 449 -6.78 -6.41 -27.24
C THR A 449 -5.30 -6.77 -27.02
N LEU A 450 -5.02 -8.00 -26.61
CA LEU A 450 -3.66 -8.51 -26.45
C LEU A 450 -2.95 -8.69 -27.80
N GLN A 451 -3.64 -9.19 -28.82
CA GLN A 451 -3.10 -9.36 -30.18
C GLN A 451 -2.78 -8.03 -30.86
N GLN A 452 -3.58 -7.00 -30.63
CA GLN A 452 -3.38 -5.65 -31.17
C GLN A 452 -2.24 -4.88 -30.48
N GLN A 453 -1.66 -5.42 -29.40
CA GLN A 453 -0.62 -4.78 -28.59
C GLN A 453 -1.06 -3.41 -28.05
N ASN A 454 -2.31 -3.33 -27.59
CA ASN A 454 -2.89 -2.10 -27.07
C ASN A 454 -2.14 -1.57 -25.84
N SER A 455 -2.05 -0.24 -25.73
CA SER A 455 -1.42 0.45 -24.61
C SER A 455 -2.19 0.22 -23.30
N LEU A 456 -1.54 0.47 -22.16
CA LEU A 456 -2.18 0.32 -20.85
C LEU A 456 -3.46 1.18 -20.72
N GLU A 457 -3.46 2.37 -21.33
CA GLU A 457 -4.60 3.28 -21.34
C GLU A 457 -5.77 2.70 -22.13
N GLN A 458 -5.51 2.07 -23.28
CA GLN A 458 -6.54 1.39 -24.06
C GLN A 458 -7.11 0.17 -23.31
N TRP A 459 -6.28 -0.56 -22.55
CA TRP A 459 -6.75 -1.60 -21.65
C TRP A 459 -7.65 -1.04 -20.54
N ALA A 460 -7.30 0.12 -19.99
CA ALA A 460 -8.12 0.79 -18.98
C ALA A 460 -9.47 1.25 -19.54
N GLU A 461 -9.52 1.77 -20.76
CA GLU A 461 -10.76 2.10 -21.47
C GLU A 461 -11.64 0.86 -21.66
N TRP A 462 -11.05 -0.28 -22.04
CA TRP A 462 -11.78 -1.54 -22.13
C TRP A 462 -12.37 -1.96 -20.78
N LEU A 463 -11.58 -1.96 -19.70
CA LEU A 463 -12.08 -2.29 -18.35
C LEU A 463 -13.22 -1.35 -17.92
N GLN A 464 -13.11 -0.05 -18.23
CA GLN A 464 -14.17 0.93 -17.98
C GLN A 464 -15.44 0.61 -18.78
N ALA A 465 -15.31 0.19 -20.03
CA ALA A 465 -16.44 -0.26 -20.86
C ALA A 465 -17.10 -1.51 -20.26
N VAL A 466 -16.33 -2.48 -19.78
CA VAL A 466 -16.85 -3.68 -19.08
C VAL A 466 -17.66 -3.30 -17.85
N VAL A 467 -17.11 -2.47 -16.94
CA VAL A 467 -17.83 -2.00 -15.75
C VAL A 467 -19.12 -1.30 -16.14
N SER A 468 -19.05 -0.41 -17.14
CA SER A 468 -20.21 0.36 -17.59
C SER A 468 -21.29 -0.54 -18.19
N GLN A 469 -20.91 -1.54 -18.99
CA GLN A 469 -21.86 -2.48 -19.58
C GLN A 469 -22.56 -3.33 -18.51
N VAL A 470 -21.82 -3.83 -17.52
CA VAL A 470 -22.37 -4.71 -16.48
C VAL A 470 -23.23 -3.95 -15.48
N LEU A 471 -22.86 -2.71 -15.13
CA LEU A 471 -23.56 -1.94 -14.11
C LEU A 471 -24.70 -1.08 -14.65
N ARG A 472 -24.71 -0.73 -15.94
CA ARG A 472 -25.77 0.09 -16.58
C ARG A 472 -27.20 -0.39 -16.26
N PRO A 473 -27.53 -1.70 -16.30
CA PRO A 473 -28.89 -2.17 -15.99
C PRO A 473 -29.34 -1.91 -14.55
N HIS A 474 -28.40 -1.57 -13.66
CA HIS A 474 -28.65 -1.32 -12.24
C HIS A 474 -28.59 0.17 -11.87
N GLU A 475 -28.18 1.04 -12.80
CA GLU A 475 -28.07 2.48 -12.53
C GLU A 475 -29.42 3.06 -12.07
N GLY A 476 -29.39 3.92 -11.06
CA GLY A 476 -30.57 4.50 -10.43
C GLY A 476 -31.35 3.57 -9.50
N LYS A 477 -30.98 2.28 -9.38
CA LYS A 477 -31.63 1.34 -8.46
C LYS A 477 -30.98 1.38 -7.08
N VAL A 478 -31.80 1.18 -6.04
CA VAL A 478 -31.34 1.12 -4.63
C VAL A 478 -30.33 -0.02 -4.41
N ASP A 479 -30.43 -1.11 -5.18
CA ASP A 479 -29.51 -2.23 -5.08
C ASP A 479 -28.20 -2.06 -5.86
N PHE A 480 -27.97 -0.91 -6.52
CA PHE A 480 -26.75 -0.66 -7.31
C PHE A 480 -25.45 -0.98 -6.56
N PRO A 481 -25.21 -0.52 -5.32
CA PRO A 481 -23.98 -0.87 -4.59
C PRO A 481 -23.83 -2.37 -4.35
N LYS A 482 -24.95 -3.09 -4.13
CA LYS A 482 -24.94 -4.54 -3.95
C LYS A 482 -24.55 -5.25 -5.24
N GLN A 483 -25.09 -4.82 -6.38
CA GLN A 483 -24.78 -5.37 -7.70
C GLN A 483 -23.33 -5.08 -8.12
N ALA A 484 -22.84 -3.87 -7.83
CA ALA A 484 -21.44 -3.49 -7.99
C ALA A 484 -20.47 -4.42 -7.21
N ARG A 485 -20.78 -4.73 -5.95
CA ARG A 485 -20.01 -5.70 -5.16
C ARG A 485 -20.10 -7.12 -5.73
N GLN A 486 -21.30 -7.54 -6.13
CA GLN A 486 -21.51 -8.84 -6.75
C GLN A 486 -20.65 -8.97 -8.02
N PHE A 487 -20.59 -7.91 -8.84
CA PHE A 487 -19.73 -7.88 -10.02
C PHE A 487 -18.25 -8.07 -9.68
N LEU A 488 -17.71 -7.34 -8.68
CA LEU A 488 -16.32 -7.53 -8.24
C LEU A 488 -16.04 -8.97 -7.76
N LEU A 489 -16.99 -9.60 -7.07
CA LEU A 489 -16.87 -11.00 -6.65
C LEU A 489 -16.84 -11.95 -7.85
N LYS A 490 -17.76 -11.77 -8.81
CA LYS A 490 -17.80 -12.58 -10.05
C LYS A 490 -16.52 -12.39 -10.87
N TRP A 491 -16.07 -11.14 -11.03
CA TRP A 491 -14.82 -10.78 -11.69
C TRP A 491 -13.65 -11.52 -11.03
N SER A 492 -13.54 -11.40 -9.71
CA SER A 492 -12.42 -11.96 -8.95
C SER A 492 -12.38 -13.48 -8.98
N PHE A 493 -13.55 -14.10 -8.87
CA PHE A 493 -13.69 -15.55 -8.94
C PHE A 493 -13.29 -16.07 -10.33
N TYR A 494 -13.91 -15.56 -11.40
CA TYR A 494 -13.72 -16.05 -12.76
C TYR A 494 -12.25 -15.99 -13.19
N SER A 495 -11.64 -14.82 -13.02
CA SER A 495 -10.25 -14.59 -13.37
C SER A 495 -9.26 -15.38 -12.50
N SER A 496 -9.60 -15.70 -11.24
CA SER A 496 -8.81 -16.63 -10.43
C SER A 496 -8.82 -18.06 -11.00
N MET A 497 -9.92 -18.48 -11.63
CA MET A 497 -9.98 -19.78 -12.31
C MET A 497 -9.06 -19.83 -13.54
N VAL A 498 -9.00 -18.73 -14.31
CA VAL A 498 -8.08 -18.59 -15.44
C VAL A 498 -6.63 -18.68 -14.96
N ILE A 499 -6.27 -17.96 -13.89
CA ILE A 499 -4.92 -18.03 -13.30
C ILE A 499 -4.59 -19.44 -12.78
N ARG A 500 -5.57 -20.13 -12.19
CA ARG A 500 -5.39 -21.51 -11.72
C ARG A 500 -5.09 -22.46 -12.88
N ASP A 501 -5.82 -22.36 -13.99
CA ASP A 501 -5.59 -23.20 -15.17
C ASP A 501 -4.19 -22.95 -15.78
N LEU A 502 -3.79 -21.68 -15.91
CA LEU A 502 -2.43 -21.29 -16.31
C LEU A 502 -1.34 -21.87 -15.38
N THR A 503 -1.62 -21.94 -14.07
CA THR A 503 -0.71 -22.54 -13.08
C THR A 503 -0.57 -24.04 -13.31
N LEU A 504 -1.68 -24.76 -13.47
CA LEU A 504 -1.68 -26.21 -13.68
C LEU A 504 -0.97 -26.60 -14.98
N ARG A 505 -0.99 -25.74 -15.99
CA ARG A 505 -0.27 -25.93 -17.26
C ARG A 505 1.18 -25.49 -17.24
N SER A 506 1.66 -24.94 -16.11
CA SER A 506 3.01 -24.39 -15.99
C SER A 506 3.31 -23.36 -17.10
N ALA A 507 2.37 -22.47 -17.37
CA ALA A 507 2.48 -21.46 -18.43
C ALA A 507 3.74 -20.59 -18.25
N ALA A 508 4.54 -20.43 -19.30
CA ALA A 508 5.77 -19.64 -19.25
C ALA A 508 5.49 -18.15 -18.99
N SER A 509 4.33 -17.67 -19.43
CA SER A 509 3.86 -16.30 -19.20
C SER A 509 3.06 -16.10 -17.90
N PHE A 510 3.03 -17.09 -16.99
CA PHE A 510 2.27 -17.01 -15.73
C PHE A 510 2.53 -15.72 -14.94
N GLY A 511 3.80 -15.31 -14.82
CA GLY A 511 4.16 -14.09 -14.07
C GLY A 511 3.54 -12.82 -14.66
N SER A 512 3.45 -12.73 -15.99
CA SER A 512 2.82 -11.61 -16.71
C SER A 512 1.30 -11.59 -16.50
N PHE A 513 0.64 -12.74 -16.63
CA PHE A 513 -0.79 -12.86 -16.34
C PHE A 513 -1.12 -12.55 -14.89
N HIS A 514 -0.30 -13.01 -13.95
CA HIS A 514 -0.49 -12.73 -12.53
C HIS A 514 -0.34 -11.23 -12.24
N LEU A 515 0.64 -10.55 -12.85
CA LEU A 515 0.81 -9.10 -12.69
C LEU A 515 -0.39 -8.32 -13.26
N ILE A 516 -0.85 -8.66 -14.47
CA ILE A 516 -2.02 -8.04 -15.10
C ILE A 516 -3.28 -8.31 -14.27
N ARG A 517 -3.42 -9.51 -13.73
CA ARG A 517 -4.51 -9.87 -12.81
C ARG A 517 -4.55 -8.96 -11.58
N LEU A 518 -3.40 -8.78 -10.91
CA LEU A 518 -3.29 -7.89 -9.75
C LEU A 518 -3.65 -6.45 -10.10
N LEU A 519 -3.16 -5.95 -11.24
CA LEU A 519 -3.53 -4.62 -11.74
C LEU A 519 -5.04 -4.51 -11.97
N TYR A 520 -5.65 -5.48 -12.66
CA TYR A 520 -7.06 -5.41 -13.03
C TYR A 520 -7.98 -5.53 -11.83
N ASP A 521 -7.61 -6.32 -10.80
CA ASP A 521 -8.36 -6.32 -9.54
C ASP A 521 -8.41 -4.94 -8.91
N GLU A 522 -7.24 -4.32 -8.73
CA GLU A 522 -7.16 -3.00 -8.11
C GLU A 522 -7.83 -1.92 -8.97
N TYR A 523 -7.70 -2.00 -10.30
CA TYR A 523 -8.32 -1.04 -11.21
C TYR A 523 -9.84 -1.23 -11.34
N MET A 524 -10.34 -2.46 -11.39
CA MET A 524 -11.78 -2.73 -11.35
C MET A 524 -12.38 -2.25 -10.03
N PHE A 525 -11.71 -2.50 -8.92
CA PHE A 525 -12.14 -1.98 -7.62
C PHE A 525 -12.19 -0.45 -7.65
N TYR A 526 -11.14 0.21 -8.15
CA TYR A 526 -11.11 1.67 -8.35
C TYR A 526 -12.30 2.16 -9.18
N LEU A 527 -12.55 1.57 -10.36
CA LEU A 527 -13.67 1.97 -11.23
C LEU A 527 -15.03 1.80 -10.56
N VAL A 528 -15.25 0.65 -9.94
CA VAL A 528 -16.52 0.32 -9.28
C VAL A 528 -16.75 1.21 -8.06
N GLU A 529 -15.71 1.51 -7.28
CA GLU A 529 -15.76 2.45 -6.15
C GLU A 529 -16.24 3.84 -6.59
N HIS A 530 -15.68 4.39 -7.69
CA HIS A 530 -16.12 5.69 -8.21
C HIS A 530 -17.55 5.64 -8.72
N ARG A 531 -17.95 4.57 -9.41
CA ARG A 531 -19.32 4.39 -9.88
C ARG A 531 -20.32 4.34 -8.71
N VAL A 532 -19.99 3.62 -7.63
CA VAL A 532 -20.82 3.57 -6.43
C VAL A 532 -20.89 4.94 -5.76
N ALA A 533 -19.77 5.63 -5.61
CA ALA A 533 -19.72 6.99 -5.06
C ALA A 533 -20.63 7.95 -5.84
N SER A 534 -20.50 7.99 -7.17
CA SER A 534 -21.36 8.80 -8.04
C SER A 534 -22.84 8.43 -7.92
N SER A 535 -23.18 7.14 -7.84
CA SER A 535 -24.58 6.71 -7.70
C SER A 535 -25.23 7.13 -6.37
N LEU A 536 -24.41 7.31 -5.32
CA LEU A 536 -24.86 7.72 -3.99
C LEU A 536 -24.78 9.25 -3.78
N GLY A 537 -24.23 10.01 -4.74
CA GLY A 537 -23.95 11.43 -4.55
C GLY A 537 -22.89 11.69 -3.47
N LEU A 538 -21.99 10.73 -3.24
CA LEU A 538 -20.93 10.78 -2.24
C LEU A 538 -19.56 10.83 -2.91
N THR A 539 -18.53 11.22 -2.15
CA THR A 539 -17.14 11.06 -2.60
C THR A 539 -16.65 9.62 -2.40
N PRO A 540 -15.68 9.15 -3.20
CA PRO A 540 -15.03 7.87 -2.94
C PRO A 540 -14.49 7.74 -1.50
N ILE A 541 -13.91 8.81 -0.95
CA ILE A 541 -13.48 8.85 0.47
C ILE A 541 -14.65 8.58 1.43
N ALA A 542 -15.82 9.21 1.22
CA ALA A 542 -16.99 8.97 2.06
C ALA A 542 -17.46 7.50 1.99
N VAL A 543 -17.49 6.92 0.79
CA VAL A 543 -17.86 5.51 0.58
C VAL A 543 -16.90 4.54 1.28
N ILE A 544 -15.59 4.81 1.21
CA ILE A 544 -14.57 4.03 1.93
C ILE A 544 -14.76 4.16 3.44
N SER A 545 -14.98 5.38 3.91
CA SER A 545 -15.12 5.68 5.34
C SER A 545 -16.36 5.04 5.96
N GLN A 546 -17.46 4.98 5.23
CA GLN A 546 -18.72 4.39 5.69
C GLN A 546 -18.78 2.87 5.44
N GLY A 547 -17.82 2.36 4.66
CA GLY A 547 -17.83 1.00 4.13
C GLY A 547 -18.84 0.83 2.99
N LEU A 548 -18.47 0.08 1.96
CA LEU A 548 -19.35 -0.25 0.82
C LEU A 548 -20.64 -1.00 1.23
N GLY A 549 -20.79 -1.41 2.49
CA GLY A 549 -22.02 -1.93 3.06
C GLY A 549 -22.43 -1.08 4.25
N GLY A 550 -23.36 -0.14 4.03
CA GLY A 550 -24.08 0.53 5.10
C GLY A 550 -24.75 -0.51 6.01
N ASN A 551 -24.04 -0.94 7.04
CA ASN A 551 -24.51 -1.69 8.18
C ASN A 551 -23.77 -1.15 9.40
N LYS A 552 -24.13 0.09 9.75
CA LYS A 552 -24.01 0.74 11.05
C LYS A 552 -24.77 2.07 10.99
N THR A 553 -26.06 1.99 11.32
CA THR A 553 -26.82 2.99 12.09
C THR A 553 -26.98 4.45 11.61
N ASP A 554 -26.52 4.89 10.44
CA ASP A 554 -26.68 6.31 10.03
C ASP A 554 -27.55 6.57 8.78
N SER A 555 -28.18 5.56 8.18
CA SER A 555 -29.05 5.75 7.01
C SER A 555 -30.38 6.48 7.29
N SER A 556 -30.65 6.89 8.53
CA SER A 556 -31.90 7.58 8.89
C SER A 556 -31.89 9.11 8.70
N ASN A 557 -30.73 9.74 8.52
CA ASN A 557 -30.67 11.21 8.47
C ASN A 557 -30.49 11.83 7.07
N TYR A 558 -30.11 11.07 6.04
CA TYR A 558 -29.84 11.65 4.71
C TYR A 558 -30.97 11.52 3.68
N LEU A 559 -32.04 10.78 3.96
CA LEU A 559 -33.15 10.58 3.03
C LEU A 559 -34.45 11.33 3.43
N ALA A 560 -34.42 12.10 4.53
CA ALA A 560 -35.58 12.86 5.00
C ALA A 560 -35.64 14.27 4.40
N TYR A 561 -35.47 14.41 3.08
CA TYR A 561 -35.85 15.64 2.38
C TYR A 561 -36.17 15.34 0.91
N ASN A 562 -37.15 14.45 0.70
CA ASN A 562 -38.07 14.52 -0.44
C ASN A 562 -39.19 13.48 -0.28
N GLY A 563 -40.41 13.97 -0.06
CA GLY A 563 -41.62 13.45 -0.68
C GLY A 563 -41.99 11.97 -0.49
N ASP A 564 -42.90 11.80 0.46
CA ASP A 564 -44.14 11.01 0.35
C ASP A 564 -44.20 9.62 0.99
N SER A 565 -45.30 9.45 1.71
CA SER A 565 -45.56 8.38 2.66
C SER A 565 -46.20 7.17 1.98
N THR A 566 -46.02 6.02 2.63
CA THR A 566 -46.76 4.73 2.51
C THR A 566 -46.05 3.61 1.74
N ALA A 567 -45.55 2.62 2.49
CA ALA A 567 -45.87 1.20 2.31
C ALA A 567 -45.14 0.35 3.36
N ASN A 568 -45.92 -0.24 4.26
CA ASN A 568 -45.51 -1.33 5.14
C ASN A 568 -45.34 -2.61 4.29
N HIS A 569 -44.17 -3.24 4.32
CA HIS A 569 -44.09 -4.69 4.11
C HIS A 569 -42.93 -5.30 4.91
N ARG A 570 -43.30 -6.12 5.89
CA ARG A 570 -42.45 -7.11 6.56
C ARG A 570 -42.25 -8.31 5.61
N SER A 571 -41.02 -8.80 5.51
CA SER A 571 -40.74 -10.25 5.37
C SER A 571 -39.25 -10.58 5.43
N GLU A 572 -38.91 -11.34 6.48
CA GLU A 572 -37.95 -12.46 6.54
C GLU A 572 -36.45 -12.20 6.28
N ASP A 573 -35.73 -11.90 7.36
CA ASP A 573 -34.26 -12.00 7.45
C ASP A 573 -33.81 -13.47 7.45
N GLY A 574 -33.30 -13.93 6.30
CA GLY A 574 -32.47 -15.12 6.19
C GLY A 574 -31.06 -14.85 6.74
N ILE A 575 -30.85 -15.21 8.01
CA ILE A 575 -29.54 -15.24 8.66
C ILE A 575 -28.68 -16.30 7.98
N LEU A 576 -27.54 -15.91 7.39
CA LEU A 576 -26.43 -16.82 7.13
C LEU A 576 -25.08 -16.22 7.59
N PRO A 577 -24.16 -17.08 8.07
CA PRO A 577 -23.23 -16.72 9.13
C PRO A 577 -21.94 -16.05 8.64
N ALA A 578 -21.44 -15.16 9.47
CA ALA A 578 -20.13 -14.53 9.35
C ALA A 578 -19.01 -15.58 9.30
N PHE A 579 -18.12 -15.48 8.30
CA PHE A 579 -16.83 -16.15 8.28
C PHE A 579 -15.97 -15.68 9.47
N LYS A 580 -16.06 -16.40 10.59
CA LYS A 580 -15.06 -16.34 11.66
C LYS A 580 -13.77 -16.97 11.14
N ARG A 581 -12.67 -16.22 11.18
CA ARG A 581 -11.31 -16.77 11.15
C ARG A 581 -11.20 -17.81 12.27
N LEU A 582 -10.95 -19.06 11.91
CA LEU A 582 -10.45 -20.06 12.85
C LEU A 582 -9.09 -19.60 13.38
N LYS A 583 -9.03 -19.31 14.67
CA LYS A 583 -7.80 -19.37 15.44
C LYS A 583 -7.49 -20.86 15.63
N TYR A 584 -6.35 -21.32 15.13
CA TYR A 584 -5.78 -22.58 15.58
C TYR A 584 -5.27 -22.37 17.01
N GLU A 585 -5.94 -23.01 17.98
CA GLU A 585 -5.35 -23.31 19.28
C GLU A 585 -4.55 -24.60 19.12
N THR A 586 -3.27 -24.52 19.46
CA THR A 586 -2.35 -25.66 19.57
C THR A 586 -2.72 -26.46 20.82
N THR A 587 -2.67 -27.78 20.70
CA THR A 587 -2.63 -28.77 21.81
C THR A 587 -1.67 -28.37 22.92
#